data_AF-A0A542W2U5-F1
#
_entry.id   AF-A0A542W2U5-F1
#
_cell.length_a   1.000
_cell.length_b   1.000
_cell.length_c   1.000
_cell.angle_alpha   90.00
_cell.angle_beta   90.00
_cell.angle_gamma   90.00
#
_symmetry.space_group_name_H-M   'P 1'
#
loop_
_entity.id
_entity.type
_entity.pdbx_description
1 polymer ?
#
loop_
_entity_poly.entity_id
_entity_poly.type
_entity_poly.pdbx_seq_one_letter_code
_entity_poly.pdbx_strand_id
1 'polypeptide(L)'
;MLFPIRCLAAIGRFFIALLASIGRITRFGAMILYRGALPPYYPGRFFHEVFEIGWNSLPVVALTAVFTGSALAQQVYSAASRFSAQSTVPAAVVIGMVRELGPVLVGLMVVGRVTSAIAAELGAMRVTEQIDAMETLHTDPYRYLLAPRLYAATIALPVLVMLANVIGIFGGYLLSISKLGFNPENYLKVTREFLRAEDVHMALVKAAVFGFLMALLGCYNGFFASGGAAGVGRSTTRAVVSAFIMILFSNLMITMFFFG
;
A
#
# COMPACT_ATOMS: atom_id res chain seq x y z
N MET A 1 -28.14 12.17 -37.23
CA MET A 1 -26.78 12.73 -37.14
C MET A 1 -26.33 13.17 -35.74
N LEU A 2 -27.11 12.97 -34.66
CA LEU A 2 -26.75 13.38 -33.28
C LEU A 2 -25.91 12.37 -32.47
N PHE A 3 -25.79 11.13 -32.94
CA PHE A 3 -25.07 10.05 -32.24
C PHE A 3 -23.57 10.35 -32.00
N PRO A 4 -22.78 10.82 -33.00
CA PRO A 4 -21.35 11.08 -32.77
C PRO A 4 -21.09 12.23 -31.78
N ILE A 5 -21.96 13.26 -31.77
CA ILE A 5 -21.83 14.41 -30.85
C ILE A 5 -22.11 13.98 -29.40
N ARG A 6 -23.08 13.08 -29.17
CA ARG A 6 -23.38 12.55 -27.82
C ARG A 6 -22.26 11.66 -27.30
N CYS A 7 -21.62 10.85 -28.16
CA CYS A 7 -20.45 10.06 -27.79
C CYS A 7 -19.27 10.97 -27.42
N LEU A 8 -18.97 11.98 -28.24
CA LEU A 8 -17.88 12.91 -27.97
C LEU A 8 -18.12 13.73 -26.68
N ALA A 9 -19.37 14.16 -26.44
CA ALA A 9 -19.75 14.84 -25.20
C ALA A 9 -19.66 13.93 -23.97
N ALA A 10 -19.97 12.62 -24.10
CA ALA A 10 -19.80 11.66 -23.01
C ALA A 10 -18.32 11.46 -22.66
N ILE A 11 -17.47 11.33 -23.67
CA ILE A 11 -16.01 11.26 -23.51
C ILE A 11 -15.49 12.55 -22.84
N GLY A 12 -15.90 13.72 -23.34
CA GLY A 12 -15.50 15.01 -22.75
C GLY A 12 -15.90 15.14 -21.28
N ARG A 13 -17.15 14.80 -20.93
CA ARG A 13 -17.61 14.80 -19.53
C ARG A 13 -16.81 13.83 -18.65
N PHE A 14 -16.48 12.65 -19.16
CA PHE A 14 -15.67 11.66 -18.44
C PHE A 14 -14.28 12.20 -18.13
N PHE A 15 -13.57 12.75 -19.12
CA PHE A 15 -12.23 13.32 -18.93
C PHE A 15 -12.25 14.51 -17.96
N ILE A 16 -13.21 15.43 -18.10
CA ILE A 16 -13.34 16.57 -17.19
C ILE A 16 -13.63 16.09 -15.76
N ALA A 17 -14.51 15.10 -15.58
CA ALA A 17 -14.81 14.54 -14.27
C ALA A 17 -13.59 13.83 -13.65
N LEU A 18 -12.78 13.16 -14.46
CA LEU A 18 -11.56 12.49 -14.04
C LEU A 18 -10.51 13.51 -13.59
N LEU A 19 -10.22 14.53 -14.41
CA LEU A 19 -9.29 15.62 -14.06
C LEU A 19 -9.75 16.36 -12.80
N ALA A 20 -11.05 16.65 -12.69
CA ALA A 20 -11.61 17.29 -11.49
C ALA A 20 -11.48 16.41 -10.24
N SER A 21 -11.60 15.09 -10.38
CA SER A 21 -11.44 14.15 -9.26
C SER A 21 -9.99 14.09 -8.80
N ILE A 22 -9.04 14.03 -9.73
CA ILE A 22 -7.60 14.12 -9.43
C ILE A 22 -7.31 15.44 -8.72
N GLY A 23 -7.77 16.57 -9.27
CA GLY A 23 -7.56 17.88 -8.67
C GLY A 23 -8.08 18.00 -7.23
N ARG A 24 -9.26 17.43 -6.94
CA ARG A 24 -9.82 17.40 -5.58
C ARG A 24 -8.96 16.57 -4.62
N ILE A 25 -8.55 15.36 -5.02
CA ILE A 25 -7.75 14.46 -4.17
C ILE A 25 -6.36 15.07 -3.94
N THR A 26 -5.72 15.61 -4.97
CA THR A 26 -4.40 16.26 -4.86
C THR A 26 -4.47 17.48 -3.96
N ARG A 27 -5.48 18.35 -4.12
CA ARG A 27 -5.67 19.51 -3.23
C ARG A 27 -5.93 19.06 -1.79
N PHE A 28 -6.74 18.03 -1.59
CA PHE A 28 -7.01 17.47 -0.26
C PHE A 28 -5.74 16.93 0.40
N GLY A 29 -4.94 16.15 -0.33
CA GLY A 29 -3.65 15.65 0.15
C GLY A 29 -2.66 16.77 0.48
N ALA A 30 -2.54 17.77 -0.40
CA ALA A 30 -1.70 18.95 -0.15
C ALA A 30 -2.16 19.71 1.11
N MET A 31 -3.46 19.82 1.35
CA MET A 31 -4.02 20.45 2.54
C MET A 31 -3.65 19.68 3.82
N ILE A 32 -3.73 18.34 3.80
CA ILE A 32 -3.33 17.49 4.93
C ILE A 32 -1.84 17.69 5.22
N LEU A 33 -0.99 17.67 4.20
CA LEU A 33 0.45 17.85 4.36
C LEU A 33 0.80 19.23 4.90
N TYR A 34 0.21 20.28 4.35
CA TYR A 34 0.46 21.65 4.79
C TYR A 34 0.00 21.89 6.23
N ARG A 35 -1.26 21.53 6.56
CA ARG A 35 -1.80 21.71 7.91
C ARG A 35 -1.18 20.78 8.95
N GLY A 36 -0.76 19.59 8.54
CA GLY A 36 -0.05 18.63 9.37
C GLY A 36 1.38 19.07 9.74
N ALA A 37 2.04 19.85 8.87
CA ALA A 37 3.40 20.34 9.09
C ALA A 37 3.48 21.55 10.06
N LEU A 38 2.41 22.34 10.17
CA LEU A 38 2.33 23.47 11.12
C LEU A 38 2.08 22.95 12.55
N PRO A 39 2.45 23.62 13.66
CA PRO A 39 2.16 23.26 15.08
C PRO A 39 0.75 23.72 15.56
N PRO A 40 0.10 23.11 16.59
CA PRO A 40 0.54 22.10 17.61
C PRO A 40 0.47 20.58 17.26
N TYR A 41 1.58 19.85 17.34
CA TYR A 41 1.64 18.44 16.95
C TYR A 41 0.96 17.50 17.96
N TYR A 42 0.43 16.35 17.48
CA TYR A 42 -0.24 15.34 18.30
C TYR A 42 0.51 13.99 18.27
N PRO A 43 1.68 13.88 18.93
CA PRO A 43 2.54 12.69 18.83
C PRO A 43 1.87 11.43 19.38
N GLY A 44 1.04 11.53 20.42
CA GLY A 44 0.32 10.37 20.97
C GLY A 44 -0.60 9.70 19.94
N ARG A 45 -1.28 10.50 19.11
CA ARG A 45 -2.10 9.97 18.01
C ARG A 45 -1.26 9.37 16.90
N PHE A 46 -0.14 10.00 16.56
CA PHE A 46 0.78 9.45 15.56
C PHE A 46 1.31 8.07 15.97
N PHE A 47 1.79 7.89 17.21
CA PHE A 47 2.29 6.59 17.67
C PHE A 47 1.19 5.53 17.76
N HIS A 48 -0.01 5.92 18.16
CA HIS A 48 -1.17 5.04 18.13
C HIS A 48 -1.44 4.52 16.71
N GLU A 49 -1.48 5.42 15.72
CA GLU A 49 -1.69 5.04 14.31
C GLU A 49 -0.54 4.19 13.76
N VAL A 50 0.72 4.46 14.14
CA VAL A 50 1.86 3.62 13.75
C VAL A 50 1.70 2.19 14.30
N PHE A 51 1.24 2.04 15.54
CA PHE A 51 0.99 0.73 16.15
C PHE A 51 -0.18 0.01 15.47
N GLU A 52 -1.30 0.70 15.28
CA GLU A 52 -2.51 0.16 14.63
C GLU A 52 -2.26 -0.27 13.17
N ILE A 53 -1.50 0.52 12.42
CA ILE A 53 -1.19 0.20 11.03
C ILE A 53 -0.10 -0.86 10.96
N GLY A 54 0.97 -0.71 11.74
CA GLY A 54 2.15 -1.56 11.72
C GLY A 54 1.94 -2.89 12.43
N TRP A 55 1.97 -2.88 13.76
CA TRP A 55 1.95 -4.08 14.60
C TRP A 55 0.75 -4.96 14.29
N ASN A 56 -0.40 -4.31 14.22
CA ASN A 56 -1.67 -4.97 14.06
C ASN A 56 -1.78 -5.66 12.69
N SER A 57 -1.18 -5.12 11.62
CA SER A 57 -1.14 -5.75 10.28
C SER A 57 -0.08 -6.84 10.13
N LEU A 58 0.91 -6.92 11.03
CA LEU A 58 2.04 -7.81 10.93
C LEU A 58 1.67 -9.30 10.77
N PRO A 59 0.69 -9.88 11.50
CA PRO A 59 0.37 -11.31 11.37
C PRO A 59 -0.10 -11.70 9.97
N VAL A 60 -0.97 -10.89 9.36
CA VAL A 60 -1.48 -11.14 8.00
C VAL A 60 -0.37 -10.98 6.96
N VAL A 61 0.46 -9.95 7.12
CA VAL A 61 1.63 -9.70 6.27
C VAL A 61 2.65 -10.85 6.36
N ALA A 62 3.00 -11.29 7.57
CA ALA A 62 3.95 -12.37 7.80
C ALA A 62 3.47 -13.69 7.19
N LEU A 63 2.20 -14.05 7.43
CA LEU A 63 1.62 -15.28 6.92
C LEU A 63 1.61 -15.30 5.38
N THR A 64 1.20 -14.19 4.77
CA THR A 64 1.18 -14.04 3.31
C THR A 64 2.60 -14.14 2.75
N ALA A 65 3.56 -13.45 3.37
CA ALA A 65 4.95 -13.45 2.92
C ALA A 65 5.60 -14.84 2.95
N VAL A 66 5.48 -15.60 4.06
CA VAL A 66 6.06 -16.95 4.16
C VAL A 66 5.53 -17.85 3.04
N PHE A 67 4.20 -17.90 2.86
CA PHE A 67 3.60 -18.77 1.87
C PHE A 67 3.90 -18.33 0.44
N THR A 68 3.89 -17.04 0.16
CA THR A 68 4.22 -16.55 -1.18
C THR A 68 5.69 -16.81 -1.52
N GLY A 69 6.62 -16.57 -0.59
CA GLY A 69 8.04 -16.86 -0.82
C GLY A 69 8.31 -18.36 -1.04
N SER A 70 7.65 -19.22 -0.27
CA SER A 70 7.71 -20.68 -0.45
C SER A 70 7.16 -21.10 -1.82
N ALA A 71 5.96 -20.60 -2.17
CA ALA A 71 5.32 -20.90 -3.45
C ALA A 71 6.19 -20.43 -4.64
N LEU A 72 6.78 -19.23 -4.53
CA LEU A 72 7.68 -18.69 -5.54
C LEU A 72 8.90 -19.60 -5.74
N ALA A 73 9.56 -20.03 -4.66
CA ALA A 73 10.70 -20.94 -4.75
C ALA A 73 10.33 -22.25 -5.48
N GLN A 74 9.18 -22.85 -5.14
CA GLN A 74 8.68 -24.05 -5.82
C GLN A 74 8.43 -23.83 -7.32
N GLN A 75 7.77 -22.73 -7.68
CA GLN A 75 7.40 -22.44 -9.07
C GLN A 75 8.64 -22.13 -9.92
N VAL A 76 9.55 -21.29 -9.39
CA VAL A 76 10.81 -20.99 -10.07
C VAL A 76 11.65 -22.24 -10.24
N TYR A 77 11.76 -23.10 -9.23
CA TYR A 77 12.49 -24.37 -9.36
C TYR A 77 11.92 -25.25 -10.47
N SER A 78 10.59 -25.39 -10.52
CA SER A 78 9.90 -26.21 -11.51
C SER A 78 10.06 -25.67 -12.94
N ALA A 79 10.18 -24.34 -13.08
CA ALA A 79 10.48 -23.71 -14.36
C ALA A 79 11.97 -23.88 -14.73
N ALA A 80 12.87 -23.62 -13.78
CA ALA A 80 14.32 -23.67 -13.97
C ALA A 80 14.84 -25.08 -14.24
N SER A 81 14.18 -26.12 -13.72
CA SER A 81 14.55 -27.51 -13.96
C SER A 81 14.43 -27.92 -15.43
N ARG A 82 13.59 -27.24 -16.22
CA ARG A 82 13.46 -27.48 -17.66
C ARG A 82 14.68 -27.00 -18.45
N PHE A 83 15.46 -26.09 -17.88
CA PHE A 83 16.63 -25.48 -18.50
C PHE A 83 17.93 -25.80 -17.74
N SER A 84 17.89 -26.76 -16.80
CA SER A 84 19.03 -27.11 -15.93
C SER A 84 19.64 -25.92 -15.19
N ALA A 85 18.81 -24.94 -14.81
CA ALA A 85 19.21 -23.67 -14.19
C ALA A 85 18.73 -23.54 -12.74
N GLN A 86 18.60 -24.66 -12.01
CA GLN A 86 18.04 -24.68 -10.65
C GLN A 86 18.87 -23.83 -9.67
N SER A 87 20.17 -23.68 -9.89
CA SER A 87 21.05 -22.85 -9.06
C SER A 87 20.64 -21.37 -8.99
N THR A 88 19.81 -20.89 -9.92
CA THR A 88 19.34 -19.50 -9.97
C THR A 88 18.09 -19.24 -9.12
N VAL A 89 17.47 -20.29 -8.55
CA VAL A 89 16.26 -20.17 -7.71
C VAL A 89 16.44 -19.17 -6.55
N PRO A 90 17.53 -19.18 -5.76
CA PRO A 90 17.70 -18.24 -4.65
C PRO A 90 17.74 -16.78 -5.13
N ALA A 91 18.39 -16.53 -6.27
CA ALA A 91 18.48 -15.21 -6.89
C ALA A 91 17.11 -14.72 -7.37
N ALA A 92 16.33 -15.58 -8.03
CA ALA A 92 14.99 -15.25 -8.47
C ALA A 92 14.02 -14.97 -7.31
N VAL A 93 14.13 -15.73 -6.21
CA VAL A 93 13.30 -15.51 -5.01
C VAL A 93 13.61 -14.16 -4.39
N VAL A 94 14.88 -13.82 -4.16
CA VAL A 94 15.24 -12.54 -3.54
C VAL A 94 14.87 -11.35 -4.42
N ILE A 95 15.16 -11.42 -5.72
CA ILE A 95 14.84 -10.34 -6.67
C ILE A 95 13.31 -10.18 -6.78
N GLY A 96 12.58 -11.27 -6.97
CA GLY A 96 11.12 -11.25 -7.13
C GLY A 96 10.39 -10.77 -5.88
N MET A 97 10.85 -11.19 -4.69
CA MET A 97 10.29 -10.72 -3.42
C MET A 97 10.58 -9.23 -3.21
N VAL A 98 11.83 -8.81 -3.26
CA VAL A 98 12.20 -7.43 -2.90
C VAL A 98 11.64 -6.42 -3.90
N ARG A 99 11.71 -6.71 -5.21
CA ARG A 99 11.34 -5.73 -6.23
C ARG A 99 9.84 -5.55 -6.44
N GLU A 100 9.07 -6.63 -6.30
CA GLU A 100 7.66 -6.64 -6.71
C GLU A 100 6.76 -7.25 -5.63
N LEU A 101 6.94 -8.54 -5.33
CA LEU A 101 5.95 -9.29 -4.55
C LEU A 101 5.82 -8.76 -3.12
N GLY A 102 6.93 -8.46 -2.43
CA GLY A 102 6.91 -7.90 -1.09
C GLY A 102 6.14 -6.58 -1.02
N PRO A 103 6.57 -5.52 -1.74
CA PRO A 103 5.86 -4.25 -1.75
C PRO A 103 4.39 -4.37 -2.16
N VAL A 104 4.08 -5.11 -3.23
CA VAL A 104 2.72 -5.20 -3.76
C VAL A 104 1.83 -6.01 -2.83
N LEU A 105 2.23 -7.19 -2.37
CA LEU A 105 1.38 -8.03 -1.52
C LEU A 105 1.10 -7.38 -0.17
N VAL A 106 2.11 -6.75 0.45
CA VAL A 106 1.91 -5.98 1.67
C VAL A 106 0.99 -4.80 1.42
N GLY A 107 1.24 -4.02 0.36
CA GLY A 107 0.38 -2.89 0.01
C GLY A 107 -1.07 -3.32 -0.15
N LEU A 108 -1.33 -4.40 -0.91
CA LEU A 108 -2.68 -4.87 -1.16
C LEU A 108 -3.36 -5.42 0.12
N MET A 109 -2.67 -6.24 0.91
CA MET A 109 -3.23 -6.79 2.14
C MET A 109 -3.55 -5.70 3.18
N VAL A 110 -2.64 -4.73 3.32
CA VAL A 110 -2.80 -3.64 4.29
C VAL A 110 -3.87 -2.65 3.84
N VAL A 111 -4.04 -2.38 2.53
CA VAL A 111 -5.14 -1.56 1.99
C VAL A 111 -6.50 -2.09 2.44
N GLY A 112 -6.75 -3.39 2.26
CA GLY A 112 -8.03 -4.00 2.61
C GLY A 112 -8.39 -3.80 4.08
N ARG A 113 -7.41 -3.81 4.99
CA ARG A 113 -7.63 -3.60 6.42
C ARG A 113 -7.64 -2.13 6.80
N VAL A 114 -6.53 -1.43 6.54
CA VAL A 114 -6.25 -0.10 7.09
C VAL A 114 -6.98 0.98 6.31
N THR A 115 -7.03 0.93 4.97
CA THR A 115 -7.83 1.90 4.20
C THR A 115 -9.31 1.79 4.54
N SER A 116 -9.81 0.55 4.70
CA SER A 116 -11.18 0.31 5.13
C SER A 116 -11.45 0.87 6.52
N ALA A 117 -10.57 0.58 7.49
CA ALA A 117 -10.71 1.07 8.86
C ALA A 117 -10.71 2.60 8.92
N ILE A 118 -9.76 3.26 8.25
CA ILE A 118 -9.67 4.73 8.18
C ILE A 118 -10.95 5.32 7.56
N ALA A 119 -11.42 4.76 6.44
CA ALA A 119 -12.61 5.25 5.77
C ALA A 119 -13.89 5.03 6.60
N ALA A 120 -14.01 3.89 7.27
CA ALA A 120 -15.14 3.57 8.13
C ALA A 120 -15.19 4.46 9.38
N GLU A 121 -14.05 4.65 10.04
CA GLU A 121 -13.94 5.50 11.24
C GLU A 121 -14.25 6.96 10.90
N LEU A 122 -13.59 7.54 9.90
CA LEU A 122 -13.87 8.90 9.46
C LEU A 122 -15.30 9.07 8.94
N GLY A 123 -15.83 8.07 8.24
CA GLY A 123 -17.20 8.09 7.77
C GLY A 123 -18.21 8.07 8.92
N ALA A 124 -17.97 7.27 9.96
CA ALA A 124 -18.79 7.25 11.17
C ALA A 124 -18.74 8.60 11.90
N MET A 125 -17.54 9.18 12.07
CA MET A 125 -17.36 10.51 12.66
C MET A 125 -18.06 11.61 11.84
N ARG A 126 -18.05 11.50 10.51
CA ARG A 126 -18.72 12.47 9.62
C ARG A 126 -20.24 12.40 9.74
N VAL A 127 -20.79 11.19 9.71
CA VAL A 127 -22.25 10.96 9.79
C VAL A 127 -22.82 11.30 11.17
N THR A 128 -21.99 11.24 12.21
CA THR A 128 -22.35 11.64 13.59
C THR A 128 -22.00 13.09 13.91
N GLU A 129 -21.67 13.90 12.89
CA GLU A 129 -21.31 15.33 13.01
C GLU A 129 -20.12 15.63 13.94
N GLN A 130 -19.34 14.61 14.33
CA GLN A 130 -18.17 14.81 15.20
C GLN A 130 -17.10 15.65 14.51
N ILE A 131 -16.94 15.53 13.19
CA ILE A 131 -16.01 16.36 12.42
C ILE A 131 -16.44 17.83 12.43
N ASP A 132 -17.73 18.11 12.25
CA ASP A 132 -18.27 19.47 12.28
C ASP A 132 -18.20 20.05 13.71
N ALA A 133 -18.43 19.22 14.73
CA ALA A 133 -18.23 19.59 16.13
C ALA A 133 -16.78 20.00 16.43
N MET A 134 -15.78 19.32 15.88
CA MET A 134 -14.39 19.75 16.05
C MET A 134 -14.11 21.12 15.40
N GLU A 135 -14.66 21.38 14.22
CA GLU A 135 -14.50 22.68 13.55
C GLU A 135 -15.13 23.82 14.36
N THR A 136 -16.30 23.61 14.96
CA THR A 136 -16.93 24.60 15.86
C THR A 136 -16.14 24.82 17.15
N LEU A 137 -15.47 23.78 17.67
CA LEU A 137 -14.57 23.83 18.83
C LEU A 137 -13.15 24.31 18.49
N HIS A 138 -12.93 24.95 17.33
CA HIS A 138 -11.63 25.45 16.88
C HIS A 138 -10.52 24.39 16.80
N THR A 139 -10.89 23.12 16.64
CA THR A 139 -9.94 22.01 16.45
C THR A 139 -9.91 21.62 14.98
N ASP A 140 -8.77 21.83 14.31
CA ASP A 140 -8.62 21.53 12.88
C ASP A 140 -8.60 20.00 12.61
N PRO A 141 -9.60 19.45 11.89
CA PRO A 141 -9.68 18.01 11.61
C PRO A 141 -8.52 17.51 10.76
N TYR A 142 -7.98 18.34 9.87
CA TYR A 142 -6.84 17.98 9.01
C TYR A 142 -5.62 17.63 9.83
N ARG A 143 -5.41 18.39 10.89
CA ARG A 143 -4.28 18.27 11.78
C ARG A 143 -4.44 17.15 12.81
N TYR A 144 -5.65 16.99 13.36
CA TYR A 144 -5.90 16.11 14.49
C TYR A 144 -6.30 14.68 14.08
N LEU A 145 -6.97 14.51 12.95
CA LEU A 145 -7.44 13.21 12.44
C LEU A 145 -6.66 12.74 11.21
N LEU A 146 -6.50 13.61 10.20
CA LEU A 146 -6.03 13.18 8.88
C LEU A 146 -4.50 13.05 8.82
N ALA A 147 -3.76 14.04 9.31
CA ALA A 147 -2.30 14.07 9.23
C ALA A 147 -1.60 12.93 10.00
N PRO A 148 -1.98 12.57 11.25
CA PRO A 148 -1.33 11.48 11.97
C PRO A 148 -1.44 10.15 11.23
N ARG A 149 -2.62 9.85 10.66
CA ARG A 149 -2.88 8.63 9.85
C ARG A 149 -2.05 8.59 8.58
N LEU A 150 -1.99 9.72 7.88
CA LEU A 150 -1.23 9.82 6.63
C LEU A 150 0.26 9.57 6.89
N TYR A 151 0.86 10.27 7.86
CA TYR A 151 2.27 10.10 8.19
C TYR A 151 2.58 8.72 8.78
N ALA A 152 1.71 8.20 9.65
CA ALA A 152 1.88 6.88 10.23
C ALA A 152 1.88 5.80 9.15
N ALA A 153 0.96 5.85 8.19
CA ALA A 153 0.89 4.89 7.09
C ALA A 153 2.12 4.96 6.18
N THR A 154 2.57 6.17 5.82
CA THR A 154 3.77 6.38 5.00
C THR A 154 5.03 5.81 5.64
N ILE A 155 5.13 5.80 6.96
CA ILE A 155 6.30 5.29 7.70
C ILE A 155 6.16 3.80 8.05
N ALA A 156 4.97 3.36 8.46
CA ALA A 156 4.72 1.99 8.87
C ALA A 156 4.80 1.00 7.70
N LEU A 157 4.32 1.38 6.51
CA LEU A 157 4.30 0.46 5.36
C LEU A 157 5.71 0.05 4.87
N PRO A 158 6.70 0.95 4.75
CA PRO A 158 8.10 0.57 4.50
C PRO A 158 8.65 -0.46 5.48
N VAL A 159 8.37 -0.29 6.78
CA VAL A 159 8.81 -1.23 7.81
C VAL A 159 8.15 -2.60 7.62
N LEU A 160 6.85 -2.63 7.34
CA LEU A 160 6.12 -3.86 7.03
C LEU A 160 6.65 -4.57 5.78
N VAL A 161 6.98 -3.83 4.72
CA VAL A 161 7.55 -4.39 3.48
C VAL A 161 8.92 -4.99 3.73
N MET A 162 9.77 -4.34 4.52
CA MET A 162 11.06 -4.90 4.91
C MET A 162 10.92 -6.22 5.66
N LEU A 163 10.02 -6.27 6.65
CA LEU A 163 9.75 -7.49 7.39
C LEU A 163 9.18 -8.58 6.48
N ALA A 164 8.25 -8.25 5.60
CA ALA A 164 7.68 -9.19 4.62
C ALA A 164 8.74 -9.75 3.67
N ASN A 165 9.68 -8.93 3.20
CA ASN A 165 10.78 -9.39 2.35
C ASN A 165 11.65 -10.41 3.09
N VAL A 166 12.06 -10.10 4.32
CA VAL A 166 12.87 -11.03 5.13
C VAL A 166 12.12 -12.35 5.36
N ILE A 167 10.85 -12.25 5.79
CA ILE A 167 10.01 -13.41 6.09
C ILE A 167 9.73 -14.25 4.84
N GLY A 168 9.48 -13.62 3.70
CA GLY A 168 9.21 -14.33 2.45
C GLY A 168 10.45 -14.98 1.85
N ILE A 169 11.62 -14.31 1.87
CA ILE A 169 12.90 -14.93 1.48
C ILE A 169 13.18 -16.14 2.38
N PHE A 170 12.92 -16.01 3.68
CA PHE A 170 13.05 -17.12 4.62
C PHE A 170 12.10 -18.29 4.32
N GLY A 171 10.85 -18.02 3.95
CA GLY A 171 9.91 -19.05 3.49
C GLY A 171 10.43 -19.81 2.25
N GLY A 172 10.94 -19.08 1.26
CA GLY A 172 11.59 -19.68 0.09
C GLY A 172 12.80 -20.54 0.45
N TYR A 173 13.67 -20.04 1.34
CA TYR A 173 14.82 -20.76 1.87
C TYR A 173 14.44 -22.09 2.55
N LEU A 174 13.44 -22.06 3.45
CA LEU A 174 12.98 -23.25 4.16
C LEU A 174 12.49 -24.34 3.19
N LEU A 175 11.68 -23.96 2.20
CA LEU A 175 11.18 -24.91 1.21
C LEU A 175 12.32 -25.47 0.34
N SER A 176 13.24 -24.61 -0.11
CA SER A 176 14.35 -25.01 -0.97
C SER A 176 15.29 -26.02 -0.32
N ILE A 177 15.54 -25.89 0.98
CA ILE A 177 16.39 -26.84 1.70
C ILE A 177 15.62 -28.12 2.02
N SER A 178 14.43 -28.00 2.60
CA SER A 178 13.68 -29.15 3.09
C SER A 178 13.18 -30.09 1.99
N LYS A 179 12.78 -29.53 0.84
CA LYS A 179 12.12 -30.29 -0.23
C LYS A 179 12.92 -30.35 -1.53
N LEU A 180 13.64 -29.27 -1.87
CA LEU A 180 14.29 -29.15 -3.18
C LEU A 180 15.78 -29.56 -3.16
N GLY A 181 16.32 -29.91 -1.99
CA GLY A 181 17.69 -30.44 -1.85
C GLY A 181 18.79 -29.41 -2.04
N PHE A 182 18.52 -28.11 -1.85
CA PHE A 182 19.54 -27.07 -1.95
C PHE A 182 20.48 -27.11 -0.74
N ASN A 183 21.78 -26.84 -0.99
CA ASN A 183 22.74 -26.60 0.08
C ASN A 183 22.42 -25.27 0.79
N PRO A 184 22.30 -25.24 2.14
CA PRO A 184 21.94 -24.04 2.89
C PRO A 184 22.90 -22.87 2.73
N GLU A 185 24.20 -23.12 2.79
CA GLU A 185 25.23 -22.09 2.70
C GLU A 185 25.24 -21.46 1.30
N ASN A 186 25.12 -22.29 0.27
CA ASN A 186 25.09 -21.80 -1.10
C ASN A 186 23.84 -20.95 -1.39
N TYR A 187 22.67 -21.35 -0.86
CA TYR A 187 21.45 -20.55 -1.00
C TYR A 187 21.65 -19.13 -0.45
N LEU A 188 22.15 -19.03 0.78
CA LEU A 188 22.37 -17.73 1.43
C LEU A 188 23.44 -16.90 0.73
N LYS A 189 24.50 -17.55 0.21
CA LYS A 189 25.54 -16.88 -0.57
C LYS A 189 24.96 -16.23 -1.83
N VAL A 190 24.19 -16.99 -2.61
CA VAL A 190 23.53 -16.48 -3.83
C VAL A 190 22.51 -15.39 -3.48
N THR A 191 21.70 -15.58 -2.44
CA THR A 191 20.76 -14.55 -1.98
C THR A 191 21.47 -13.24 -1.64
N ARG A 192 22.60 -13.29 -0.94
CA ARG A 192 23.38 -12.09 -0.58
C ARG A 192 24.03 -11.43 -1.80
N GLU A 193 24.51 -12.22 -2.75
CA GLU A 193 25.19 -11.72 -3.96
C GLU A 193 24.23 -10.96 -4.88
N PHE A 194 22.98 -11.43 -4.99
CA PHE A 194 21.98 -10.84 -5.88
C PHE A 194 21.11 -9.76 -5.20
N LEU A 195 21.15 -9.63 -3.87
CA LEU A 195 20.47 -8.57 -3.16
C LEU A 195 21.28 -7.28 -3.21
N ARG A 196 20.87 -6.33 -4.05
CA ARG A 196 21.52 -5.00 -4.13
C ARG A 196 20.81 -3.99 -3.22
N ALA A 197 21.57 -3.01 -2.73
CA ALA A 197 21.01 -1.90 -1.95
C ALA A 197 19.95 -1.12 -2.76
N GLU A 198 20.16 -1.00 -4.08
CA GLU A 198 19.22 -0.38 -5.02
C GLU A 198 17.83 -1.04 -4.99
N ASP A 199 17.78 -2.38 -4.90
CA ASP A 199 16.52 -3.13 -4.84
C ASP A 199 15.74 -2.80 -3.56
N VAL A 200 16.46 -2.70 -2.44
CA VAL A 200 15.88 -2.36 -1.14
C VAL A 200 15.39 -0.92 -1.12
N HIS A 201 16.18 0.03 -1.64
CA HIS A 201 15.78 1.43 -1.72
C HIS A 201 14.52 1.61 -2.57
N MET A 202 14.45 0.95 -3.72
CA MET A 202 13.27 0.99 -4.57
C MET A 202 12.04 0.38 -3.87
N ALA A 203 12.21 -0.75 -3.18
CA ALA A 203 11.14 -1.38 -2.39
C ALA A 203 10.60 -0.45 -1.29
N LEU A 204 11.48 0.27 -0.59
CA LEU A 204 11.11 1.25 0.44
C LEU A 204 10.37 2.45 -0.15
N VAL A 205 10.81 2.96 -1.30
CA VAL A 205 10.14 4.07 -1.99
C VAL A 205 8.73 3.65 -2.42
N LYS A 206 8.58 2.48 -3.05
CA LYS A 206 7.25 1.92 -3.39
C LYS A 206 6.36 1.82 -2.16
N ALA A 207 6.88 1.26 -1.07
CA ALA A 207 6.13 1.09 0.17
C ALA A 207 5.70 2.44 0.77
N ALA A 208 6.56 3.45 0.77
CA ALA A 208 6.20 4.78 1.27
C ALA A 208 5.08 5.43 0.43
N VAL A 209 5.17 5.30 -0.90
CA VAL A 209 4.13 5.79 -1.83
C VAL A 209 2.82 5.04 -1.62
N PHE A 210 2.84 3.72 -1.49
CA PHE A 210 1.64 2.93 -1.22
C PHE A 210 1.00 3.32 0.11
N GLY A 211 1.80 3.48 1.17
CA GLY A 211 1.34 3.90 2.50
C GLY A 211 0.68 5.27 2.47
N PHE A 212 1.28 6.22 1.74
CA PHE A 212 0.70 7.54 1.51
C PHE A 212 -0.64 7.46 0.76
N LEU A 213 -0.69 6.76 -0.38
CA LEU A 213 -1.88 6.67 -1.23
C LEU A 213 -3.04 6.00 -0.52
N MET A 214 -2.78 4.91 0.18
CA MET A 214 -3.81 4.13 0.87
C MET A 214 -4.45 4.91 2.03
N ALA A 215 -3.66 5.69 2.77
CA ALA A 215 -4.17 6.54 3.85
C ALA A 215 -4.87 7.77 3.29
N LEU A 216 -4.34 8.39 2.22
CA LEU A 216 -4.96 9.53 1.55
C LEU A 216 -6.35 9.19 1.03
N LEU A 217 -6.50 8.04 0.37
CA LEU A 217 -7.77 7.62 -0.23
C LEU A 217 -8.76 7.12 0.83
N GLY A 218 -8.28 6.50 1.91
CA GLY A 218 -9.09 6.23 3.10
C GLY A 218 -9.63 7.51 3.72
N CYS A 219 -8.74 8.47 3.93
CA CYS A 219 -9.05 9.79 4.48
C CYS A 219 -10.06 10.55 3.61
N TYR A 220 -9.83 10.61 2.30
CA TYR A 220 -10.69 11.34 1.38
C TYR A 220 -12.11 10.76 1.33
N ASN A 221 -12.26 9.45 1.14
CA ASN A 221 -13.58 8.83 1.01
C ASN A 221 -14.34 8.78 2.34
N GLY A 222 -13.63 8.65 3.47
CA GLY A 222 -14.23 8.72 4.80
C GLY A 222 -14.66 10.14 5.20
N PHE A 223 -13.80 11.14 4.97
CA PHE A 223 -14.07 12.54 5.32
C PHE A 223 -15.28 13.11 4.57
N PHE A 224 -15.49 12.70 3.31
CA PHE A 224 -16.64 13.11 2.49
C PHE A 224 -17.78 12.08 2.47
N ALA A 225 -17.84 11.16 3.43
CA ALA A 225 -18.93 10.19 3.52
C ALA A 225 -20.29 10.88 3.77
N SER A 226 -21.35 10.35 3.17
CA SER A 226 -22.72 10.85 3.32
C SER A 226 -23.75 9.74 3.16
N GLY A 227 -24.96 9.93 3.67
CA GLY A 227 -26.06 8.95 3.56
C GLY A 227 -26.11 7.91 4.68
N GLY A 228 -25.77 8.30 5.91
CA GLY A 228 -25.92 7.44 7.09
C GLY A 228 -24.95 6.26 7.12
N ALA A 229 -25.30 5.21 7.88
CA ALA A 229 -24.49 3.98 7.99
C ALA A 229 -24.26 3.29 6.63
N ALA A 230 -25.26 3.29 5.74
CA ALA A 230 -25.11 2.76 4.39
C ALA A 230 -24.09 3.56 3.55
N GLY A 231 -24.03 4.87 3.78
CA GLY A 231 -23.02 5.77 3.24
C GLY A 231 -21.59 5.39 3.63
N VAL A 232 -21.37 5.10 4.91
CA VAL A 232 -20.07 4.67 5.44
C VAL A 232 -19.57 3.41 4.75
N GLY A 233 -20.44 2.40 4.57
CA GLY A 233 -20.10 1.18 3.84
C GLY A 233 -19.67 1.46 2.40
N ARG A 234 -20.42 2.30 1.67
CA ARG A 234 -20.09 2.69 0.27
C ARG A 234 -18.77 3.46 0.18
N SER A 235 -18.53 4.39 1.10
CA SER A 235 -17.27 5.13 1.18
C SER A 235 -16.09 4.21 1.44
N THR A 236 -16.26 3.23 2.34
CA THR A 236 -15.25 2.21 2.65
C THR A 236 -14.87 1.42 1.40
N THR A 237 -15.86 0.87 0.68
CA THR A 237 -15.59 0.13 -0.57
C THR A 237 -14.92 1.00 -1.62
N ARG A 238 -15.38 2.25 -1.82
CA ARG A 238 -14.76 3.19 -2.78
C ARG A 238 -13.31 3.52 -2.41
N ALA A 239 -13.03 3.68 -1.12
CA ALA A 239 -11.68 3.93 -0.63
C ALA A 239 -10.73 2.79 -1.01
N VAL A 240 -11.13 1.56 -0.71
CA VAL A 240 -10.34 0.35 -0.99
C VAL A 240 -10.11 0.16 -2.50
N VAL A 241 -11.17 0.25 -3.30
CA VAL A 241 -11.06 0.07 -4.77
C VAL A 241 -10.15 1.14 -5.38
N SER A 242 -10.33 2.40 -4.99
CA SER A 242 -9.48 3.49 -5.51
C SER A 242 -8.02 3.34 -5.06
N ALA A 243 -7.76 2.92 -3.82
CA ALA A 243 -6.42 2.68 -3.31
C ALA A 243 -5.73 1.51 -4.03
N PHE A 244 -6.44 0.42 -4.29
CA PHE A 244 -5.92 -0.69 -5.08
C PHE A 244 -5.49 -0.27 -6.49
N ILE A 245 -6.36 0.44 -7.20
CA ILE A 245 -6.05 0.91 -8.56
C ILE A 245 -4.82 1.82 -8.54
N MET A 246 -4.75 2.75 -7.58
CA MET A 246 -3.63 3.70 -7.50
C MET A 246 -2.32 3.03 -7.07
N ILE A 247 -2.35 2.01 -6.22
CA ILE A 247 -1.17 1.22 -5.84
C ILE A 247 -0.66 0.41 -7.02
N LEU A 248 -1.53 -0.27 -7.76
CA LEU A 248 -1.10 -1.03 -8.95
C LEU A 248 -0.53 -0.11 -10.03
N PHE A 249 -1.17 1.04 -10.25
CA PHE A 249 -0.67 2.04 -11.20
C PHE A 249 0.68 2.62 -10.77
N SER A 250 0.82 3.03 -9.50
CA SER A 250 2.08 3.56 -8.97
C SER A 250 3.19 2.50 -8.93
N ASN A 251 2.85 1.23 -8.68
CA ASN A 251 3.82 0.13 -8.78
C ASN A 251 4.45 0.09 -10.16
N LEU A 252 3.62 0.05 -11.21
CA LEU A 252 4.09 0.01 -12.59
C LEU A 252 4.94 1.23 -12.94
N MET A 253 4.49 2.43 -12.55
CA MET A 253 5.23 3.66 -12.81
C MET A 253 6.61 3.66 -12.15
N ILE A 254 6.69 3.25 -10.87
CA ILE A 254 7.96 3.19 -10.14
C ILE A 254 8.87 2.11 -10.73
N THR A 255 8.34 0.93 -11.07
CA THR A 255 9.12 -0.13 -11.73
C THR A 255 9.71 0.36 -13.05
N MET A 256 8.92 1.01 -13.90
CA MET A 256 9.42 1.55 -15.18
C MET A 256 10.45 2.65 -14.97
N PHE A 257 10.30 3.49 -13.95
CA PHE A 257 11.28 4.56 -13.69
C PHE A 257 12.64 4.02 -13.19
N PHE A 258 12.64 2.95 -12.39
CA PHE A 258 13.87 2.38 -11.83
C PHE A 258 14.54 1.33 -12.74
N PHE A 259 13.79 0.64 -13.60
CA PHE A 259 14.30 -0.47 -14.42
C PHE A 259 14.08 -0.33 -15.93
N GLY A 260 13.36 0.70 -16.38
CA GLY A 260 13.16 1.03 -17.79
C GLY A 260 14.18 2.05 -18.27
#